data_AF-A0A060CCL0-F1
#
_entry.id   AF-A0A060CCL0-F1
#
_cell.length_a   1.000
_cell.length_b   1.000
_cell.length_c   1.000
_cell.angle_alpha   90.00
_cell.angle_beta   90.00
_cell.angle_gamma   90.00
#
_symmetry.space_group_name_H-M   'P 1'
#
loop_
_entity.id
_entity.type
_entity.pdbx_description
1 polymer ?
#
loop_
_entity_poly.entity_id
_entity_poly.type
_entity_poly.pdbx_seq_one_letter_code
_entity_poly.pdbx_strand_id
1 'polypeptide(L)'
;EIHVKGFTESMPGIPEHLRGTYAGLAHPASIDYLTSLGVTTVELLPVHAFASEAHLEELGLSNYWGYSTLGFFAPHAPYATAAARAAGAQ
;
A
#
# COMPACT_ATOMS: atom_id res chain seq x y z
N GLU A 1 -4.71 1.17 -12.91
CA GLU A 1 -4.67 1.85 -11.59
C GLU A 1 -4.93 0.82 -10.49
N ILE A 2 -4.20 0.89 -9.38
CA ILE A 2 -4.31 -0.04 -8.25
C ILE A 2 -4.07 0.65 -6.90
N HIS A 3 -4.68 0.10 -5.85
CA HIS A 3 -4.38 0.47 -4.47
C HIS A 3 -3.36 -0.51 -3.88
N VAL A 4 -2.26 -0.01 -3.28
CA VAL A 4 -1.16 -0.83 -2.73
C VAL A 4 -1.67 -1.92 -1.78
N LYS A 5 -2.47 -1.51 -0.78
CA LYS A 5 -3.10 -2.46 0.17
C LYS A 5 -4.03 -3.47 -0.52
N GLY A 6 -5.13 -2.98 -1.08
CA GLY A 6 -6.18 -3.84 -1.63
C GLY A 6 -5.73 -4.80 -2.73
N PHE A 7 -4.69 -4.47 -3.49
CA PHE A 7 -4.21 -5.35 -4.57
C PHE A 7 -3.69 -6.70 -4.05
N THR A 8 -3.10 -6.74 -2.86
CA THR A 8 -2.46 -7.97 -2.33
C THR A 8 -3.04 -8.48 -1.01
N GLU A 9 -3.93 -7.72 -0.35
CA GLU A 9 -4.50 -8.05 0.97
C GLU A 9 -5.04 -9.49 1.06
N SER A 10 -5.68 -9.98 0.00
CA SER A 10 -6.30 -11.31 -0.04
C SER A 10 -5.64 -12.28 -1.03
N MET A 11 -4.46 -11.95 -1.57
CA MET A 11 -3.81 -12.75 -2.61
C MET A 11 -3.15 -14.02 -2.02
N PRO A 12 -3.59 -15.25 -2.37
CA PRO A 12 -3.11 -16.48 -1.72
C PRO A 12 -1.62 -16.78 -1.93
N GLY A 13 -1.03 -16.32 -3.05
CA GLY A 13 0.38 -16.56 -3.40
C GLY A 13 1.39 -15.62 -2.70
N ILE A 14 0.92 -14.73 -1.83
CA ILE A 14 1.76 -13.78 -1.10
C ILE A 14 1.75 -14.16 0.39
N PRO A 15 2.92 -14.27 1.04
CA PRO A 15 3.01 -14.48 2.48
C PRO A 15 2.21 -13.42 3.24
N GLU A 16 1.45 -13.85 4.26
CA GLU A 16 0.51 -12.98 4.99
C GLU A 16 1.16 -11.68 5.50
N HIS A 17 2.39 -11.75 6.01
CA HIS A 17 3.12 -10.60 6.53
C HIS A 17 3.56 -9.57 5.45
N LEU A 18 3.46 -9.91 4.16
CA LEU A 18 3.73 -9.02 3.03
C LEU A 18 2.46 -8.51 2.37
N ARG A 19 1.30 -9.12 2.62
CA ARG A 19 0.03 -8.71 2.02
C ARG A 19 -0.30 -7.28 2.42
N GLY A 20 -0.81 -6.53 1.45
CA GLY A 20 -1.18 -5.14 1.62
C GLY A 20 -0.01 -4.15 1.72
N THR A 21 1.21 -4.57 1.42
CA THR A 21 2.43 -3.75 1.52
C THR A 21 3.08 -3.49 0.16
N TYR A 22 4.02 -2.52 0.11
CA TYR A 22 4.88 -2.31 -1.06
C TYR A 22 5.66 -3.58 -1.45
N ALA A 23 6.11 -4.36 -0.46
CA ALA A 23 6.81 -5.62 -0.71
C ALA A 23 5.87 -6.71 -1.25
N GLY A 24 4.61 -6.72 -0.80
CA GLY A 24 3.58 -7.57 -1.38
C GLY A 24 3.33 -7.24 -2.85
N LEU A 25 3.17 -5.95 -3.15
CA LEU A 25 2.99 -5.47 -4.53
C LEU A 25 4.14 -5.89 -5.47
N ALA A 26 5.37 -5.94 -4.96
CA ALA A 26 6.57 -6.35 -5.71
C ALA A 26 6.90 -7.86 -5.59
N HIS A 27 6.06 -8.65 -4.92
CA HIS A 27 6.29 -10.09 -4.74
C HIS A 27 6.20 -10.83 -6.10
N PRO A 28 6.96 -11.92 -6.35
CA PRO A 28 6.90 -12.67 -7.60
C PRO A 28 5.48 -13.02 -8.07
N ALA A 29 4.61 -13.47 -7.17
CA ALA A 29 3.20 -13.74 -7.48
C ALA A 29 2.42 -12.53 -8.03
N SER A 30 2.70 -11.31 -7.54
CA SER A 30 2.12 -10.08 -8.07
C SER A 30 2.69 -9.74 -9.44
N ILE A 31 4.01 -9.89 -9.63
CA ILE A 31 4.67 -9.62 -10.91
C ILE A 31 4.19 -10.60 -11.99
N ASP A 32 4.07 -11.88 -11.66
CA ASP A 32 3.56 -12.91 -12.58
C ASP A 32 2.12 -12.59 -13.01
N TYR A 33 1.26 -12.15 -12.08
CA TYR A 33 -0.09 -11.71 -12.41
C TYR A 33 -0.08 -10.47 -13.33
N LEU A 34 0.67 -9.43 -12.98
CA LEU A 34 0.68 -8.18 -13.75
C LEU A 34 1.27 -8.37 -15.17
N THR A 35 2.32 -9.19 -15.28
CA THR A 35 2.94 -9.51 -16.57
C THR A 35 2.04 -10.42 -17.42
N SER A 36 1.38 -11.42 -16.83
CA SER A 36 0.41 -12.25 -17.56
C SER A 36 -0.84 -11.49 -18.00
N LEU A 37 -1.28 -10.49 -17.22
CA LEU A 37 -2.34 -9.57 -17.61
C LEU A 37 -1.93 -8.70 -18.82
N GLY A 38 -0.63 -8.52 -19.06
CA GLY A 38 -0.09 -7.78 -20.21
C GLY A 38 -0.01 -6.27 -20.00
N VAL A 39 -0.14 -5.78 -18.77
CA VAL A 39 0.04 -4.36 -18.48
C VAL A 39 1.52 -3.99 -18.47
N THR A 40 1.83 -2.80 -18.95
CA THR A 40 3.21 -2.28 -18.99
C THR A 40 3.52 -1.37 -17.81
N THR A 41 2.50 -0.72 -17.26
CA THR A 41 2.62 0.28 -16.19
C THR A 41 1.51 0.11 -15.18
N VAL A 42 1.83 0.34 -13.91
CA VAL A 42 0.84 0.46 -12.83
C VAL A 42 0.81 1.90 -12.34
N GLU A 43 -0.39 2.45 -12.24
CA GLU A 43 -0.65 3.72 -11.58
C GLU A 43 -1.14 3.43 -10.16
N LEU A 44 -0.43 3.94 -9.16
CA LEU A 44 -0.79 3.73 -7.76
C LEU A 44 -1.71 4.85 -7.30
N LEU A 45 -2.75 4.49 -6.54
CA LEU A 45 -3.42 5.45 -5.65
C LEU A 45 -2.40 6.11 -4.71
N PRO A 46 -2.73 7.26 -4.09
CA PRO A 46 -1.81 8.05 -3.28
C PRO A 46 -0.88 7.25 -2.36
N VAL A 47 0.42 7.46 -2.55
CA VAL A 47 1.48 6.84 -1.72
C VAL A 47 2.28 7.87 -0.93
N HIS A 48 1.99 9.17 -1.06
CA HIS A 48 2.55 10.17 -0.15
C HIS A 48 2.05 9.92 1.28
N ALA A 49 2.79 10.40 2.29
CA ALA A 49 2.33 10.31 3.67
C ALA A 49 0.99 11.04 3.81
N PHE A 50 0.03 10.38 4.46
CA PHE A 50 -1.33 10.85 4.71
C PHE A 50 -1.80 10.29 6.05
N ALA A 51 -2.85 10.88 6.61
CA ALA A 51 -3.55 10.36 7.79
C ALA A 51 -5.06 10.36 7.53
N SER A 52 -5.81 9.70 8.42
CA SER A 52 -7.27 9.78 8.40
C SER A 52 -7.71 11.12 8.99
N GLU A 53 -8.73 11.74 8.38
CA GLU A 53 -9.34 12.95 8.90
C GLU A 53 -10.06 12.66 10.24
N ALA A 54 -10.06 13.62 11.16
CA ALA A 54 -10.65 13.46 12.49
C ALA A 54 -12.11 12.99 12.44
N HIS A 55 -12.92 13.52 11.50
CA HIS A 55 -14.31 13.10 11.34
C HIS A 55 -14.43 11.60 10.97
N LEU A 56 -13.50 11.04 10.19
CA LEU A 56 -13.52 9.61 9.86
C LEU A 56 -13.16 8.78 11.07
N GLU A 57 -12.17 9.22 11.85
CA GLU A 57 -11.76 8.54 13.08
C GLU A 57 -12.89 8.52 14.12
N GLU A 58 -13.62 9.63 14.27
CA GLU A 58 -14.82 9.73 15.13
C GLU A 58 -15.93 8.73 14.72
N LEU A 59 -15.99 8.36 13.44
CA LEU A 59 -16.92 7.37 12.90
C LEU A 59 -16.36 5.94 12.90
N GLY A 60 -15.14 5.72 13.42
CA GLY A 60 -14.46 4.41 13.35
C GLY A 60 -14.07 4.01 11.92
N LEU A 61 -13.99 4.98 11.01
CA LEU A 61 -13.56 4.81 9.63
C LEU A 61 -12.08 5.20 9.47
N SER A 62 -11.53 4.93 8.30
CA SER A 62 -10.18 5.36 7.94
C SER A 62 -10.15 5.86 6.50
N ASN A 63 -9.23 6.78 6.20
CA ASN A 63 -9.00 7.22 4.83
C ASN A 63 -8.27 6.11 4.07
N TYR A 64 -9.04 5.28 3.36
CA TYR A 64 -8.48 4.18 2.61
C TYR A 64 -7.68 4.67 1.40
N TRP A 65 -8.24 5.59 0.60
CA TRP A 65 -7.62 6.03 -0.66
C TRP A 65 -6.39 6.92 -0.48
N GLY A 66 -6.29 7.66 0.62
CA GLY A 66 -5.10 8.47 0.92
C GLY A 66 -5.02 9.82 0.21
N TYR A 67 -6.11 10.33 -0.36
CA TYR A 67 -6.19 11.67 -0.98
C TYR A 67 -6.19 12.81 0.05
N SER A 68 -5.23 12.79 0.97
CA SER A 68 -5.10 13.73 2.09
C SER A 68 -3.63 13.86 2.49
N THR A 69 -2.80 14.37 1.57
CA THR A 69 -1.34 14.37 1.72
C THR A 69 -0.88 15.28 2.86
N LEU A 70 -0.10 14.70 3.77
CA LEU A 70 0.64 15.38 4.83
C LEU A 70 2.09 15.70 4.45
N GLY A 71 2.72 14.86 3.62
CA GLY A 71 4.11 15.02 3.22
C GLY A 71 4.39 14.48 1.83
N PHE A 72 4.80 15.36 0.91
CA PHE A 72 5.05 15.03 -0.49
C PHE A 72 6.34 14.21 -0.74
N PHE A 73 7.23 14.11 0.25
CA PHE A 73 8.53 13.44 0.11
C PHE A 73 8.66 12.17 0.96
N ALA A 74 7.62 11.83 1.72
CA ALA A 74 7.60 10.63 2.54
C ALA A 74 6.58 9.64 1.96
N PRO A 75 6.94 8.37 1.75
CA PRO A 75 5.95 7.35 1.41
C PRO A 75 5.03 7.06 2.61
N HIS A 76 3.80 6.62 2.35
CA HIS A 76 2.83 6.27 3.38
C HIS A 76 3.31 5.07 4.20
N ALA A 77 3.83 5.34 5.40
CA ALA A 77 4.48 4.36 6.25
C ALA A 77 3.63 3.08 6.51
N PRO A 78 2.31 3.15 6.72
CA PRO A 78 1.48 1.95 6.88
C PRO A 78 1.50 0.94 5.73
N TYR A 79 1.90 1.34 4.51
CA TYR A 79 2.09 0.41 3.39
C TYR A 79 3.48 -0.25 3.39
N ALA A 80 4.40 0.15 4.28
CA ALA A 80 5.68 -0.53 4.45
C ALA A 80 5.54 -1.81 5.31
N THR A 81 6.45 -2.75 5.13
CA THR A 81 6.49 -3.97 5.95
C THR A 81 6.68 -3.63 7.44
N ALA A 82 6.23 -4.52 8.33
CA ALA A 82 6.43 -4.33 9.76
C ALA A 82 7.92 -4.16 10.14
N ALA A 83 8.81 -4.92 9.50
CA ALA A 83 10.24 -4.82 9.69
C ALA A 83 10.79 -3.44 9.26
N ALA A 84 10.38 -2.92 8.10
CA ALA A 84 10.80 -1.61 7.63
C ALA A 84 10.32 -0.48 8.56
N ARG A 85 9.08 -0.56 9.05
CA ARG A 85 8.57 0.40 10.04
C ARG A 85 9.34 0.35 11.35
N ALA A 86 9.68 -0.84 11.83
CA ALA A 86 10.46 -1.02 13.06
C ALA A 86 11.90 -0.52 12.95
N ALA A 87 12.51 -0.62 11.76
CA ALA A 87 13.85 -0.09 11.50
C ALA A 87 13.91 1.45 11.53
N GLY A 88 12.79 2.13 11.31
CA GLY A 88 12.72 3.59 11.29
C GLY A 88 13.26 4.21 9.99
N ALA A 89 13.50 5.52 10.02
CA ALA A 89 14.12 6.23 8.90
C ALA A 89 15.59 5.79 8.75
N GLN A 90 15.98 5.46 7.52
CA GLN A 90 17.37 5.15 7.15
C GLN A 90 18.12 6.42 6.74
#